data_AF-A0A975YEH5-F1
#
_entry.id   AF-A0A975YEH5-F1
#
_cell.length_a   1.000
_cell.length_b   1.000
_cell.length_c   1.000
_cell.angle_alpha   90.00
_cell.angle_beta   90.00
_cell.angle_gamma   90.00
#
_symmetry.space_group_name_H-M   'P 1'
#
loop_
_entity.id
_entity.type
_entity.pdbx_description
1 polymer ?
#
loop_
_entity_poly.entity_id
_entity_poly.type
_entity_poly.pdbx_seq_one_letter_code
_entity_poly.pdbx_strand_id
1 'polypeptide(L)'
;MDLFANDLILVGSTDDVNAAVDALGQENPPVGFTSYSDRRDNEDEGWALQVANEVEPAPGIIFPAILALAAAPNNPAAARLAIDFLMGDETETGGPGLAPFYVAGDYVTRTDIPPHPDAVPLTDFTACRIDPAVTATIRAEVGDLILTLQ
;
A
#
# COMPACT_ATOMS: atom_id res chain seq x y z
N MET A 1 -9.68 -9.96 -20.70
CA MET A 1 -9.40 -8.58 -21.15
C MET A 1 -7.90 -8.44 -21.17
N ASP A 2 -7.31 -8.05 -22.29
CA ASP A 2 -5.86 -7.85 -22.40
C ASP A 2 -5.55 -6.41 -21.98
N LEU A 3 -4.85 -6.23 -20.85
CA LEU A 3 -4.53 -4.91 -20.33
C LEU A 3 -3.60 -4.14 -21.28
N PHE A 4 -2.67 -4.85 -21.95
CA PHE A 4 -1.71 -4.25 -22.88
C PHE A 4 -2.37 -3.72 -24.15
N ALA A 5 -3.55 -4.22 -24.51
CA ALA A 5 -4.33 -3.70 -25.62
C ALA A 5 -4.97 -2.32 -25.35
N ASN A 6 -4.83 -1.76 -24.13
CA ASN A 6 -5.36 -0.45 -23.74
C ASN A 6 -4.29 0.65 -23.70
N ASP A 7 -3.22 0.55 -24.50
CA ASP A 7 -2.12 1.52 -24.57
C ASP A 7 -1.53 1.85 -23.18
N LEU A 8 -1.35 0.80 -22.35
CA LEU A 8 -0.81 0.92 -21.00
C LEU A 8 0.55 1.63 -21.00
N ILE A 9 0.68 2.65 -20.17
CA ILE A 9 1.95 3.33 -19.92
C ILE A 9 2.60 2.69 -18.70
N LEU A 10 3.78 2.10 -18.89
CA LEU A 10 4.61 1.58 -17.83
C LEU A 10 5.68 2.61 -17.45
N VAL A 11 5.81 2.89 -16.16
CA VAL A 11 6.82 3.80 -15.61
C VAL A 11 7.68 3.06 -14.57
N GLY A 12 8.80 3.67 -14.19
CA GLY A 12 9.85 3.00 -13.42
C GLY A 12 9.58 2.87 -11.92
N SER A 13 8.68 3.70 -11.38
CA SER A 13 8.40 3.77 -9.95
C SER A 13 6.97 4.19 -9.65
N THR A 14 6.55 3.97 -8.41
CA THR A 14 5.26 4.45 -7.89
C THR A 14 5.19 5.98 -7.90
N ASP A 15 6.30 6.67 -7.58
CA ASP A 15 6.37 8.14 -7.62
C ASP A 15 6.16 8.68 -9.03
N ASP A 16 6.73 8.01 -10.05
CA ASP A 16 6.49 8.38 -11.45
C ASP A 16 5.00 8.19 -11.84
N VAL A 17 4.32 7.17 -11.30
CA VAL A 17 2.86 7.01 -11.50
C VAL A 17 2.14 8.18 -10.86
N ASN A 18 2.42 8.47 -9.59
CA ASN A 18 1.75 9.49 -8.79
C ASN A 18 1.87 10.88 -9.44
N ALA A 19 3.07 11.26 -9.87
CA ALA A 19 3.32 12.52 -10.57
C ALA A 19 2.62 12.59 -11.94
N ALA A 20 2.44 11.45 -12.63
CA ALA A 20 1.79 11.42 -13.94
C ALA A 20 0.25 11.47 -13.88
N VAL A 21 -0.33 10.99 -12.78
CA VAL A 21 -1.79 10.77 -12.65
C VAL A 21 -2.49 11.81 -11.81
N ASP A 22 -1.81 12.58 -10.96
CA ASP A 22 -2.51 13.58 -10.15
C ASP A 22 -1.62 14.73 -9.67
N ALA A 23 -0.71 15.22 -10.52
CA ALA A 23 0.01 16.47 -10.24
C ALA A 23 -0.96 17.66 -10.25
N LEU A 24 -0.84 18.56 -9.27
CA LEU A 24 -1.71 19.73 -9.15
C LEU A 24 -1.71 20.57 -10.43
N GLY A 25 -2.91 20.87 -10.95
CA GLY A 25 -3.11 21.68 -12.15
C GLY A 25 -3.15 20.90 -13.45
N GLN A 26 -3.08 19.57 -13.42
CA GLN A 26 -3.26 18.73 -14.60
C GLN A 26 -4.71 18.79 -15.11
N GLU A 27 -4.88 18.96 -16.42
CA GLU A 27 -6.18 18.85 -17.07
C GLU A 27 -6.46 17.39 -17.46
N ASN A 28 -7.60 16.85 -17.04
CA ASN A 28 -8.03 15.47 -17.29
C ASN A 28 -6.94 14.42 -16.94
N PRO A 29 -6.53 14.32 -15.66
CA PRO A 29 -5.55 13.34 -15.24
C PRO A 29 -5.94 11.90 -15.64
N PRO A 30 -4.98 11.06 -16.08
CA PRO A 30 -5.23 9.64 -16.29
C PRO A 30 -5.45 8.90 -14.96
N VAL A 31 -5.96 7.66 -15.02
CA VAL A 31 -6.05 6.78 -13.86
C VAL A 31 -4.79 5.93 -13.76
N GLY A 32 -4.18 5.88 -12.57
CA GLY A 32 -3.02 5.05 -12.27
C GLY A 32 -3.34 3.86 -11.37
N PHE A 33 -2.51 2.82 -11.48
CA PHE A 33 -2.43 1.77 -10.45
C PHE A 33 -1.24 2.09 -9.55
N THR A 34 -1.54 2.45 -8.29
CA THR A 34 -0.54 2.92 -7.31
C THR A 34 -0.94 2.52 -5.89
N SER A 35 -0.07 2.81 -4.92
CA SER A 35 -0.34 2.58 -3.51
C SER A 35 -1.25 3.66 -2.93
N TYR A 36 -2.34 3.26 -2.27
CA TYR A 36 -3.23 4.22 -1.63
C TYR A 36 -2.51 5.02 -0.52
N SER A 37 -1.55 4.42 0.19
CA SER A 37 -0.80 5.07 1.27
C SER A 37 0.15 6.19 0.83
N ASP A 38 0.47 6.33 -0.44
CA ASP A 38 1.30 7.44 -0.96
C ASP A 38 0.57 8.78 -0.95
N ARG A 39 -0.75 8.77 -0.70
CA ARG A 39 -1.52 9.99 -0.48
C ARG A 39 -1.00 10.86 0.66
N ARG A 40 -0.21 10.27 1.58
CA ARG A 40 0.50 11.01 2.65
C ARG A 40 1.45 12.07 2.07
N ASP A 41 1.97 11.86 0.87
CA ASP A 41 2.99 12.71 0.22
C ASP A 41 2.34 13.81 -0.65
N ASN A 42 1.01 13.90 -0.72
CA ASN A 42 0.28 14.88 -1.55
C ASN A 42 0.71 16.33 -1.31
N GLU A 43 0.86 16.74 -0.04
CA GLU A 43 1.22 18.13 0.30
C GLU A 43 2.67 18.43 -0.09
N ASP A 44 3.59 17.52 0.23
CA ASP A 44 5.03 17.71 0.03
C ASP A 44 5.43 17.65 -1.45
N GLU A 45 4.76 16.79 -2.24
CA GLU A 45 5.08 16.57 -3.65
C GLU A 45 4.17 17.34 -4.62
N GLY A 46 3.16 18.06 -4.11
CA GLY A 46 2.23 18.83 -4.93
C GLY A 46 1.30 17.96 -5.77
N TRP A 47 0.81 16.87 -5.18
CA TRP A 47 -0.15 15.95 -5.79
C TRP A 47 -1.54 16.08 -5.18
N ALA A 48 -2.55 15.55 -5.86
CA ALA A 48 -3.93 15.51 -5.40
C ALA A 48 -4.50 14.10 -5.25
N LEU A 49 -3.63 13.06 -5.21
CA LEU A 49 -3.99 11.64 -5.29
C LEU A 49 -5.26 11.31 -4.49
N GLN A 50 -6.19 10.57 -5.09
CA GLN A 50 -7.36 10.01 -4.42
C GLN A 50 -7.60 8.55 -4.82
N VAL A 51 -8.27 7.80 -3.93
CA VAL A 51 -8.74 6.45 -4.25
C VAL A 51 -10.10 6.50 -4.95
N ALA A 52 -10.23 5.81 -6.08
CA ALA A 52 -11.48 5.69 -6.82
C ALA A 52 -12.34 4.53 -6.28
N ASN A 53 -12.80 4.61 -5.02
CA ASN A 53 -13.44 3.48 -4.30
C ASN A 53 -14.76 2.96 -4.93
N GLU A 54 -15.32 3.68 -5.90
CA GLU A 54 -16.53 3.28 -6.62
C GLU A 54 -16.24 2.48 -7.90
N VAL A 55 -14.96 2.25 -8.25
CA VAL A 55 -14.58 1.47 -9.44
C VAL A 55 -14.88 -0.02 -9.24
N GLU A 56 -15.63 -0.58 -10.19
CA GLU A 56 -15.89 -2.02 -10.27
C GLU A 56 -14.85 -2.77 -11.13
N PRO A 57 -14.51 -4.03 -10.80
CA PRO A 57 -15.01 -4.79 -9.65
C PRO A 57 -14.36 -4.41 -8.31
N ALA A 58 -13.21 -3.73 -8.34
CA ALA A 58 -12.50 -3.24 -7.17
C ALA A 58 -11.48 -2.16 -7.58
N PRO A 59 -11.21 -1.14 -6.74
CA PRO A 59 -10.18 -0.13 -6.97
C PRO A 59 -8.75 -0.65 -6.79
N GLY A 60 -8.59 -1.84 -6.18
CA GLY A 60 -7.28 -2.40 -5.88
C GLY A 60 -7.33 -3.66 -5.03
N ILE A 61 -6.22 -3.95 -4.36
CA ILE A 61 -6.02 -5.12 -3.51
C ILE A 61 -5.63 -4.72 -2.09
N ILE A 62 -6.01 -5.54 -1.11
CA ILE A 62 -5.55 -5.44 0.28
C ILE A 62 -4.68 -6.66 0.57
N PHE A 63 -3.48 -6.42 1.07
CA PHE A 63 -2.54 -7.46 1.50
C PHE A 63 -1.88 -7.05 2.83
N PRO A 64 -1.48 -8.03 3.67
CA PRO A 64 -0.86 -7.72 4.95
C PRO A 64 0.61 -7.29 4.77
N ALA A 65 1.01 -6.23 5.48
CA ALA A 65 2.42 -5.99 5.79
C ALA A 65 2.82 -6.86 6.99
N ILE A 66 3.98 -7.53 6.91
CA ILE A 66 4.40 -8.53 7.90
C ILE A 66 5.76 -8.16 8.49
N LEU A 67 5.82 -8.09 9.82
CA LEU A 67 7.08 -8.07 10.58
C LEU A 67 7.42 -9.50 11.00
N ALA A 68 8.61 -9.98 10.62
CA ALA A 68 9.05 -11.35 10.91
C ALA A 68 10.47 -11.38 11.49
N LEU A 69 10.70 -12.34 12.39
CA LEU A 69 12.03 -12.65 12.90
C LEU A 69 12.69 -13.71 12.01
N ALA A 70 13.94 -13.45 11.60
CA ALA A 70 14.77 -14.49 11.00
C ALA A 70 14.94 -15.68 11.96
N ALA A 71 15.19 -16.87 11.43
CA ALA A 71 15.31 -18.09 12.24
C ALA A 71 16.49 -18.06 13.25
N ALA A 72 17.58 -17.37 12.89
CA ALA A 72 18.77 -17.22 13.73
C ALA A 72 19.29 -15.78 13.67
N PRO A 73 18.61 -14.82 14.33
CA PRO A 73 19.04 -13.43 14.32
C PRO A 73 20.28 -13.26 15.21
N ASN A 74 21.24 -12.44 14.79
CA ASN A 74 22.44 -12.15 15.59
C ASN A 74 22.10 -11.52 16.95
N ASN A 75 20.99 -10.76 17.02
CA ASN A 75 20.53 -10.06 18.21
C ASN A 75 19.01 -10.30 18.41
N PRO A 76 18.58 -11.46 18.93
CA PRO A 76 17.15 -11.81 19.03
C PRO A 76 16.35 -10.85 19.91
N ALA A 77 16.93 -10.37 21.01
CA ALA A 77 16.27 -9.41 21.90
C ALA A 77 16.05 -8.05 21.23
N ALA A 78 17.07 -7.53 20.54
CA ALA A 78 16.96 -6.28 19.80
C ALA A 78 15.96 -6.38 18.64
N ALA A 79 15.94 -7.51 17.93
CA ALA A 79 14.98 -7.73 16.85
C ALA A 79 13.53 -7.78 17.37
N ARG A 80 13.28 -8.42 18.52
CA ARG A 80 11.95 -8.38 19.17
C ARG A 80 11.57 -6.98 19.61
N LEU A 81 12.50 -6.23 20.20
CA LEU A 81 12.26 -4.84 20.61
C LEU A 81 11.95 -3.94 19.40
N ALA A 82 12.61 -4.15 18.27
CA ALA A 82 12.32 -3.40 17.05
C ALA A 82 10.91 -3.70 16.53
N ILE A 83 10.49 -4.97 16.51
CA ILE A 83 9.12 -5.33 16.13
C ILE A 83 8.11 -4.72 17.10
N ASP A 84 8.34 -4.84 18.41
CA ASP A 84 7.49 -4.26 19.46
C ASP A 84 7.33 -2.74 19.28
N PHE A 85 8.44 -2.03 19.04
CA PHE A 85 8.43 -0.60 18.75
C PHE A 85 7.57 -0.26 17.51
N LEU A 86 7.71 -1.00 16.42
CA LEU A 86 6.95 -0.78 15.18
C LEU A 86 5.46 -1.11 15.32
N MET A 87 5.05 -1.90 16.32
CA MET A 87 3.63 -2.14 16.64
C MET A 87 2.98 -0.97 17.38
N GLY A 88 3.77 0.05 17.74
CA GLY A 88 3.33 1.29 18.36
C GLY A 88 3.13 1.23 19.87
N ASP A 89 2.88 2.38 20.47
CA ASP A 89 2.61 2.55 21.91
C ASP A 89 1.11 2.73 22.21
N GLU A 90 0.78 3.20 23.42
CA GLU A 90 -0.61 3.40 23.90
C GLU A 90 -1.21 4.77 23.53
N THR A 91 -0.52 5.54 22.69
CA THR A 91 -1.08 6.79 22.18
C THR A 91 -2.17 6.51 21.14
N GLU A 92 -3.03 7.51 20.89
CA GLU A 92 -4.17 7.39 19.97
C GLU A 92 -3.77 6.96 18.54
N THR A 93 -2.53 7.22 18.13
CA THR A 93 -2.00 6.89 16.80
C THR A 93 -0.87 5.87 16.83
N GLY A 94 -0.57 5.27 17.98
CA GLY A 94 0.52 4.30 18.17
C GLY A 94 1.93 4.89 18.16
N GLY A 95 2.07 6.21 18.22
CA GLY A 95 3.34 6.88 18.49
C GLY A 95 4.40 6.76 17.38
N PRO A 96 5.67 7.09 17.67
CA PRO A 96 6.72 7.22 16.65
C PRO A 96 7.02 5.94 15.86
N GLY A 97 6.81 4.78 16.47
CA GLY A 97 7.07 3.50 15.81
C GLY A 97 6.02 3.13 14.77
N LEU A 98 4.76 3.53 15.00
CA LEU A 98 3.66 3.28 14.06
C LEU A 98 3.44 4.44 13.08
N ALA A 99 3.96 5.64 13.37
CA ALA A 99 3.75 6.84 12.57
C ALA A 99 3.94 6.68 11.05
N PRO A 100 4.96 5.95 10.53
CA PRO A 100 5.10 5.75 9.08
C PRO A 100 3.96 4.96 8.42
N PHE A 101 3.23 4.15 9.21
CA PHE A 101 2.14 3.28 8.75
C PHE A 101 0.76 3.79 9.18
N TYR A 102 0.69 4.84 10.00
CA TYR A 102 -0.56 5.46 10.40
C TYR A 102 -0.96 6.53 9.37
N VAL A 103 -1.24 6.08 8.15
CA VAL A 103 -1.56 6.92 7.00
C VAL A 103 -2.81 6.39 6.27
N ALA A 104 -3.50 7.25 5.53
CA ALA A 104 -4.67 6.84 4.77
C ALA A 104 -4.31 5.76 3.75
N GLY A 105 -4.93 4.59 3.83
CA GLY A 105 -4.66 3.44 2.96
C GLY A 105 -3.87 2.30 3.61
N ASP A 106 -3.25 2.57 4.76
CA ASP A 106 -2.71 1.54 5.64
C ASP A 106 -3.69 1.32 6.80
N TYR A 107 -3.98 0.04 7.08
CA TYR A 107 -4.92 -0.35 8.12
C TYR A 107 -4.18 -1.11 9.21
N VAL A 108 -4.05 -0.47 10.38
CA VAL A 108 -3.40 -1.07 11.54
C VAL A 108 -4.17 -2.30 12.01
N THR A 109 -3.45 -3.35 12.40
CA THR A 109 -4.07 -4.60 12.88
C THR A 109 -4.53 -4.50 14.34
N ARG A 110 -4.09 -3.47 15.05
CA ARG A 110 -4.49 -3.16 16.43
C ARG A 110 -5.94 -2.69 16.47
N THR A 111 -6.73 -3.24 17.37
CA THR A 111 -8.17 -2.92 17.49
C THR A 111 -8.45 -1.73 18.41
N ASP A 112 -7.46 -1.30 19.18
CA ASP A 112 -7.51 -0.20 20.13
C ASP A 112 -7.05 1.13 19.51
N ILE A 113 -6.42 1.09 18.34
CA ILE A 113 -6.05 2.26 17.55
C ILE A 113 -7.11 2.45 16.45
N PRO A 114 -7.80 3.60 16.38
CA PRO A 114 -8.77 3.86 15.32
C PRO A 114 -8.07 3.94 13.95
N PRO A 115 -8.76 3.67 12.84
CA PRO A 115 -8.21 3.93 11.50
C PRO A 115 -7.87 5.40 11.29
N HIS A 116 -6.93 5.69 10.38
CA HIS A 116 -6.62 7.06 9.98
C HIS A 116 -7.90 7.77 9.49
N PRO A 117 -8.19 9.01 9.93
CA PRO A 117 -9.48 9.67 9.66
C PRO A 117 -9.76 9.90 8.17
N ASP A 118 -8.72 10.06 7.35
CA ASP A 118 -8.86 10.23 5.91
C ASP A 118 -8.89 8.91 5.12
N ALA A 119 -8.79 7.76 5.79
CA ALA A 119 -8.91 6.47 5.13
C ALA A 119 -10.38 6.17 4.84
N VAL A 120 -10.66 5.58 3.67
CA VAL A 120 -11.92 4.85 3.49
C VAL A 120 -11.99 3.78 4.58
N PRO A 121 -13.08 3.67 5.37
CA PRO A 121 -13.19 2.63 6.39
C PRO A 121 -12.98 1.24 5.78
N LEU A 122 -12.24 0.35 6.47
CA LEU A 122 -11.87 -0.96 5.92
C LEU A 122 -13.10 -1.83 5.54
N THR A 123 -14.24 -1.62 6.20
CA THR A 123 -15.51 -2.28 5.89
C THR A 123 -16.15 -1.79 4.60
N ASP A 124 -15.83 -0.55 4.21
CA ASP A 124 -16.42 0.16 3.08
C ASP A 124 -15.43 0.21 1.89
N PHE A 125 -14.18 -0.19 2.11
CA PHE A 125 -13.16 -0.27 1.07
C PHE A 125 -13.42 -1.49 0.18
N THR A 126 -13.75 -1.23 -1.08
CA THR A 126 -14.25 -2.23 -2.07
C THR A 126 -13.12 -3.06 -2.71
N ALA A 127 -11.94 -3.09 -2.10
CA ALA A 127 -10.77 -3.76 -2.62
C ALA A 127 -10.78 -5.29 -2.42
N CYS A 128 -10.12 -6.00 -3.33
CA CYS A 128 -9.95 -7.45 -3.28
C CYS A 128 -8.99 -7.85 -2.15
N ARG A 129 -9.45 -8.72 -1.24
CA ARG A 129 -8.59 -9.25 -0.17
C ARG A 129 -7.78 -10.42 -0.69
N ILE A 130 -6.46 -10.31 -0.59
CA ILE A 130 -5.53 -11.34 -1.04
C ILE A 130 -5.28 -12.35 0.09
N ASP A 131 -5.35 -13.64 -0.25
CA ASP A 131 -4.84 -14.70 0.63
C ASP A 131 -3.31 -14.81 0.44
N PRO A 132 -2.50 -14.44 1.45
CA PRO A 132 -1.04 -14.45 1.33
C PRO A 132 -0.46 -15.85 1.20
N ALA A 133 -1.10 -16.88 1.76
CA ALA A 133 -0.63 -18.25 1.65
C ALA A 133 -0.83 -18.78 0.23
N VAL A 134 -1.99 -18.48 -0.37
CA VAL A 134 -2.27 -18.85 -1.77
C VAL A 134 -1.35 -18.10 -2.71
N THR A 135 -1.20 -16.78 -2.57
CA THR A 135 -0.32 -16.00 -3.48
C THR A 135 1.15 -16.35 -3.36
N ALA A 136 1.62 -16.75 -2.17
CA ALA A 136 2.97 -17.25 -2.00
C ALA A 136 3.26 -18.47 -2.90
N THR A 137 2.26 -19.34 -3.17
CA THR A 137 2.46 -20.54 -3.99
C THR A 137 2.70 -20.25 -5.48
N ILE A 138 2.22 -19.11 -5.99
CA ILE A 138 2.34 -18.72 -7.40
C ILE A 138 3.43 -17.66 -7.65
N ARG A 139 4.14 -17.24 -6.60
CA ARG A 139 5.09 -16.11 -6.67
C ARG A 139 6.19 -16.30 -7.72
N ALA A 140 6.69 -17.53 -7.88
CA ALA A 140 7.70 -17.84 -8.89
C ALA A 140 7.16 -17.65 -10.32
N GLU A 141 5.97 -18.18 -10.60
CA GLU A 141 5.31 -18.05 -11.90
C GLU A 141 5.03 -16.58 -12.26
N VAL A 142 4.57 -15.78 -11.29
CA VAL A 142 4.38 -14.33 -11.48
C VAL A 142 5.71 -13.63 -11.79
N GLY A 143 6.79 -14.00 -11.09
CA GLY A 143 8.12 -13.48 -11.36
C GLY A 143 8.60 -13.80 -12.78
N ASP A 144 8.41 -15.05 -13.22
CA ASP A 144 8.76 -15.50 -14.58
C ASP A 144 7.94 -14.73 -15.63
N LEU A 145 6.64 -14.53 -15.41
CA LEU A 145 5.80 -13.72 -16.28
C LEU A 145 6.34 -12.30 -16.43
N ILE A 146 6.71 -11.62 -15.34
CA ILE A 146 7.23 -10.25 -15.38
C ILE A 146 8.51 -10.17 -16.23
N LEU A 147 9.39 -11.16 -16.13
CA LEU A 147 10.61 -11.23 -16.95
C LEU A 147 10.31 -11.39 -18.45
N THR A 148 9.16 -11.95 -18.83
CA THR A 148 8.75 -12.02 -20.25
C THR A 148 8.18 -10.71 -20.80
N LEU A 149 7.86 -9.76 -19.92
CA LEU A 149 7.28 -8.46 -20.29
C LEU A 149 8.33 -7.35 -20.44
N GLN A 150 9.59 -7.62 -20.06
CA GLN A 150 10.75 -6.72 -20.22
C GLN A 150 11.49 -7.00 -21.53
#